data_AF-A0A8H9I8N0-F1
#
_entry.id   AF-A0A8H9I8N0-F1
#
_cell.length_a   1.000
_cell.length_b   1.000
_cell.length_c   1.000
_cell.angle_alpha   90.00
_cell.angle_beta   90.00
_cell.angle_gamma   90.00
#
_symmetry.space_group_name_H-M   'P 1'
#
loop_
_entity.id
_entity.type
_entity.pdbx_description
1 polymer ?
#
loop_
_entity_poly.entity_id
_entity_poly.type
_entity_poly.pdbx_seq_one_letter_code
_entity_poly.pdbx_strand_id
1 'polypeptide(L)'
;MTQPFDWIVTRDPAQLEWIASYLARKIFKGSTAFISVKPPAEYGYVEMAKSLKKLPDEAEYREASRQMKGAWNTYQYRKKNGNPVSLQIPEKKIKQLKLLAKKRKQSQAQTLSDLINEALGKKNFIAKETSNLSDSFLDVAQQYIHQSDVDSLIDELMNEINHRCYLEVLKNAGDPVKDFSVRAIYFHSVRERITELATKISIMQSRDGSVNSTILEKALEKSSRHGFNHY
;
A
#
# COMPACT_ATOMS: atom_id res chain seq x y z
N MET A 1 -35.87 -23.09 -41.64
CA MET A 1 -35.62 -22.82 -40.21
C MET A 1 -34.59 -23.82 -39.74
N THR A 2 -33.56 -23.41 -38.97
CA THR A 2 -32.57 -24.35 -38.39
C THR A 2 -33.23 -25.23 -37.35
N GLN A 3 -32.98 -26.53 -37.38
CA GLN A 3 -33.56 -27.46 -36.43
C GLN A 3 -33.05 -27.18 -35.00
N PRO A 4 -33.86 -27.47 -33.99
CA PRO A 4 -33.39 -27.46 -32.61
C PRO A 4 -32.12 -28.30 -32.50
N PHE A 5 -31.11 -27.80 -31.79
CA PHE A 5 -29.85 -28.52 -31.49
C PHE A 5 -28.86 -28.71 -32.66
N ASP A 6 -29.06 -28.06 -33.81
CA ASP A 6 -28.08 -28.08 -34.93
C ASP A 6 -26.69 -27.57 -34.54
N TRP A 7 -26.60 -26.75 -33.50
CA TRP A 7 -25.35 -26.18 -32.99
C TRP A 7 -24.45 -27.18 -32.25
N ILE A 8 -24.91 -28.42 -32.00
CA ILE A 8 -24.12 -29.46 -31.33
C ILE A 8 -23.15 -30.12 -32.32
N VAL A 9 -21.87 -30.10 -31.96
CA VAL A 9 -20.77 -30.70 -32.72
C VAL A 9 -20.45 -32.07 -32.14
N THR A 10 -20.80 -33.14 -32.86
CA THR A 10 -20.61 -34.54 -32.41
C THR A 10 -19.15 -34.99 -32.31
N ARG A 11 -18.22 -34.18 -32.83
CA ARG A 11 -16.77 -34.42 -32.76
C ARG A 11 -16.09 -33.70 -31.59
N ASP A 12 -16.80 -32.84 -30.85
CA ASP A 12 -16.25 -32.10 -29.72
C ASP A 12 -16.54 -32.84 -28.41
N PRO A 13 -15.60 -33.64 -27.85
CA PRO A 13 -15.85 -34.42 -26.65
C PRO A 13 -16.15 -33.53 -25.44
N ALA A 14 -15.55 -32.35 -25.34
CA ALA A 14 -15.76 -31.43 -24.21
C ALA A 14 -17.17 -30.84 -24.24
N GLN A 15 -17.69 -30.53 -25.44
CA GLN A 15 -19.08 -30.10 -25.59
C GLN A 15 -20.06 -31.21 -25.20
N LEU A 16 -19.78 -32.44 -25.63
CA LEU A 16 -20.67 -33.57 -25.34
C LEU A 16 -20.72 -33.92 -23.85
N GLU A 17 -19.58 -33.93 -23.17
CA GLU A 17 -19.49 -34.15 -21.72
C GLU A 17 -20.26 -33.06 -20.95
N TRP A 18 -20.11 -31.80 -21.37
CA TRP A 18 -20.83 -30.69 -20.76
C TRP A 18 -22.35 -30.80 -20.98
N ILE A 19 -22.78 -31.18 -22.19
CA ILE A 19 -24.21 -31.39 -22.51
C ILE A 19 -24.78 -32.50 -21.62
N ALA A 20 -24.09 -33.64 -21.50
CA ALA A 20 -24.52 -34.72 -20.61
C ALA A 20 -24.73 -34.24 -19.17
N SER A 21 -23.76 -33.51 -18.64
CA SER A 21 -23.83 -32.91 -17.30
C SER A 21 -24.97 -31.86 -17.17
N TYR A 22 -25.23 -31.09 -18.22
CA TYR A 22 -26.31 -30.11 -18.27
C TYR A 22 -27.68 -30.79 -18.23
N LEU A 23 -27.88 -31.82 -19.07
CA LEU A 23 -29.12 -32.58 -19.15
C LEU A 23 -29.43 -33.29 -17.84
N ALA A 24 -28.45 -33.98 -17.24
CA ALA A 24 -28.62 -34.64 -15.94
C ALA A 24 -29.14 -33.67 -14.87
N ARG A 25 -28.57 -32.46 -14.79
CA ARG A 25 -29.02 -31.41 -13.86
C ARG A 25 -30.42 -30.89 -14.17
N LYS A 26 -30.81 -30.82 -15.45
CA LYS A 26 -32.15 -30.36 -15.85
C LYS A 26 -33.22 -31.40 -15.55
N ILE A 27 -32.95 -32.66 -15.84
CA ILE A 27 -33.83 -33.79 -15.53
C ILE A 27 -34.01 -33.91 -14.01
N PHE A 28 -32.93 -33.83 -13.23
CA PHE A 28 -33.00 -33.83 -11.76
C PHE A 28 -33.85 -32.69 -11.18
N LYS A 29 -33.86 -31.53 -11.84
CA LYS A 29 -34.72 -30.38 -11.48
C LYS A 29 -36.17 -30.50 -11.98
N GLY A 30 -36.55 -31.65 -12.53
CA GLY A 30 -37.92 -31.93 -12.99
C GLY A 30 -38.23 -31.47 -14.42
N SER A 31 -37.22 -31.19 -15.26
CA SER A 31 -37.47 -30.85 -16.67
C SER A 31 -37.88 -32.09 -17.47
N THR A 32 -39.08 -32.06 -18.06
CA THR A 32 -39.63 -33.14 -18.88
C THR A 32 -39.13 -33.14 -20.33
N ALA A 33 -38.67 -31.99 -20.83
CA ALA A 33 -38.21 -31.77 -22.20
C ALA A 33 -37.05 -32.69 -22.66
N PHE A 34 -36.40 -33.41 -21.74
CA PHE A 34 -35.24 -34.25 -22.05
C PHE A 34 -35.40 -35.71 -21.62
N ILE A 35 -36.58 -36.14 -21.17
CA ILE A 35 -36.81 -37.52 -20.69
C ILE A 35 -36.59 -38.54 -21.82
N SER A 36 -36.93 -38.18 -23.06
CA SER A 36 -36.76 -39.03 -24.24
C SER A 36 -35.34 -39.06 -24.80
N VAL A 37 -34.41 -38.27 -24.23
CA VAL A 37 -33.01 -38.21 -24.68
C VAL A 37 -32.26 -39.43 -24.15
N LYS A 38 -31.53 -40.11 -25.03
CA LYS A 38 -30.78 -41.31 -24.66
C LYS A 38 -29.67 -40.96 -23.67
N PRO A 39 -29.62 -41.60 -22.48
CA PRO A 39 -28.60 -41.30 -21.49
C PRO A 39 -27.21 -41.73 -21.98
N PRO A 40 -26.16 -40.93 -21.72
CA PRO A 40 -24.81 -41.23 -22.18
C PRO A 40 -24.20 -42.46 -21.48
N ALA A 41 -24.68 -42.82 -20.28
CA ALA A 41 -24.22 -44.00 -19.54
C ALA A 41 -24.51 -45.33 -20.27
N GLU A 42 -25.61 -45.39 -21.03
CA GLU A 42 -26.05 -46.61 -21.72
C GLU A 42 -25.71 -46.56 -23.22
N TYR A 43 -25.83 -45.39 -23.85
CA TYR A 43 -25.74 -45.26 -25.33
C TYR A 43 -24.51 -44.48 -25.81
N GLY A 44 -23.75 -43.88 -24.89
CA GLY A 44 -22.62 -43.02 -25.22
C GLY A 44 -23.00 -41.60 -25.66
N TYR A 45 -22.00 -40.71 -25.63
CA TYR A 45 -22.16 -39.27 -25.87
C TYR A 45 -22.63 -38.91 -27.28
N VAL A 46 -22.19 -39.65 -28.29
CA VAL A 46 -22.52 -39.38 -29.69
C VAL A 46 -24.00 -39.72 -29.97
N GLU A 47 -24.50 -40.83 -29.44
CA GLU A 47 -25.91 -41.21 -29.60
C GLU A 47 -26.86 -40.30 -28.81
N MET A 48 -26.43 -39.83 -27.64
CA MET A 48 -27.15 -38.77 -26.91
C MET A 48 -27.32 -37.52 -27.79
N ALA A 49 -26.24 -37.02 -28.40
CA ALA A 49 -26.30 -35.86 -29.28
C ALA A 49 -27.16 -36.09 -30.53
N LYS A 50 -27.12 -37.29 -31.12
CA LYS A 50 -28.02 -37.65 -32.23
C LYS A 50 -29.48 -37.68 -31.79
N SER A 51 -29.78 -38.17 -30.59
CA SER A 51 -31.15 -38.20 -30.07
C SER A 51 -31.71 -36.79 -29.83
N LEU A 52 -30.88 -35.85 -29.36
CA LEU A 52 -31.26 -34.43 -29.25
C LEU A 52 -31.62 -33.81 -30.62
N LYS A 53 -30.84 -34.12 -31.66
CA LYS A 53 -31.12 -33.62 -33.03
C LYS A 53 -32.36 -34.22 -33.67
N LYS A 54 -32.91 -35.30 -33.12
CA LYS A 54 -34.15 -35.95 -33.59
C LYS A 54 -35.41 -35.42 -32.90
N LEU A 55 -35.26 -34.54 -31.92
CA LEU A 55 -36.41 -33.92 -31.26
C LEU A 55 -37.18 -33.03 -32.25
N PRO A 56 -38.52 -32.97 -32.15
CA PRO A 56 -39.33 -32.24 -33.11
C PRO A 56 -39.12 -30.73 -32.97
N ASP A 57 -39.38 -29.99 -34.05
CA ASP A 57 -39.26 -28.52 -34.10
C ASP A 57 -40.46 -27.81 -33.44
N GLU A 58 -40.70 -28.13 -32.16
CA GLU A 58 -41.75 -27.51 -31.35
C GLU A 58 -41.20 -26.35 -30.52
N ALA A 59 -42.10 -25.48 -30.04
CA ALA A 59 -41.72 -24.30 -29.27
C ALA A 59 -40.92 -24.66 -27.99
N GLU A 60 -41.30 -25.74 -27.31
CA GLU A 60 -40.61 -26.21 -26.09
C GLU A 60 -39.16 -26.59 -26.37
N TYR A 61 -38.91 -27.41 -27.39
CA TYR A 61 -37.55 -27.85 -27.75
C TYR A 61 -36.69 -26.72 -28.33
N ARG A 62 -37.29 -25.77 -29.05
CA ARG A 62 -36.58 -24.57 -29.50
C ARG A 62 -36.09 -23.72 -28.34
N GLU A 63 -36.94 -23.46 -27.34
CA GLU A 63 -36.56 -22.69 -26.17
C GLU A 63 -35.55 -23.45 -25.31
N ALA A 64 -35.73 -24.76 -25.12
CA ALA A 64 -34.77 -25.63 -24.44
C ALA A 64 -33.40 -25.59 -25.13
N SER A 65 -33.37 -25.67 -26.46
CA SER A 65 -32.14 -25.56 -27.25
C SER A 65 -31.49 -24.18 -27.12
N ARG A 66 -32.27 -23.10 -27.14
CA ARG A 66 -31.78 -21.72 -26.96
C ARG A 66 -31.14 -21.52 -25.59
N GLN A 67 -31.80 -22.00 -24.53
CA GLN A 67 -31.28 -21.93 -23.17
C GLN A 67 -30.00 -22.75 -23.01
N MET A 68 -29.97 -23.96 -23.56
CA MET A 68 -28.78 -24.81 -23.50
C MET A 68 -27.61 -24.19 -24.26
N LYS A 69 -27.84 -23.64 -25.46
CA LYS A 69 -26.82 -22.93 -26.25
C LYS A 69 -26.28 -21.70 -25.51
N GLY A 70 -27.17 -20.91 -24.89
CA GLY A 70 -26.77 -19.76 -24.07
C GLY A 70 -25.93 -20.15 -22.86
N ALA A 71 -26.29 -21.24 -22.18
CA ALA A 71 -25.53 -21.78 -21.07
C ALA A 71 -24.16 -22.33 -21.52
N TRP A 72 -24.08 -22.96 -22.70
CA TRP A 72 -22.82 -23.43 -23.28
C TRP A 72 -21.88 -22.26 -23.60
N ASN A 73 -22.39 -21.23 -24.27
CA ASN A 73 -21.61 -20.02 -24.57
C ASN A 73 -21.10 -19.35 -23.29
N THR A 74 -21.92 -19.32 -22.24
CA THR A 74 -21.52 -18.79 -20.93
C THR A 74 -20.42 -19.65 -20.29
N TYR A 75 -20.52 -20.97 -20.39
CA TYR A 75 -19.49 -21.89 -19.90
C TYR A 75 -18.17 -21.68 -20.65
N GLN A 76 -18.20 -21.62 -21.99
CA GLN A 76 -17.04 -21.34 -22.83
C GLN A 76 -16.39 -19.99 -22.48
N TYR A 77 -17.21 -18.95 -22.31
CA TYR A 77 -16.74 -17.64 -21.89
C TYR A 77 -16.03 -17.69 -20.53
N ARG A 78 -16.61 -18.38 -19.54
CA ARG A 78 -16.01 -18.53 -18.20
C ARG A 78 -14.75 -19.38 -18.21
N LYS A 79 -14.69 -20.41 -19.06
CA LYS A 79 -13.48 -21.23 -19.24
C LYS A 79 -12.31 -20.40 -19.77
N LYS A 80 -12.57 -19.43 -20.66
CA LYS A 80 -11.55 -18.55 -21.24
C LYS A 80 -11.17 -17.38 -20.32
N ASN A 81 -12.16 -16.72 -19.71
CA ASN A 81 -11.97 -15.44 -19.01
C ASN A 81 -12.04 -15.55 -17.48
N GLY A 82 -12.18 -16.77 -16.96
CA GLY A 82 -12.40 -17.00 -15.53
C GLY A 82 -13.85 -16.80 -15.09
N ASN A 83 -14.11 -17.11 -13.83
CA ASN A 83 -15.45 -16.94 -13.25
C ASN A 83 -15.71 -15.47 -12.89
N PRO A 84 -16.83 -14.88 -13.33
CA PRO A 84 -17.20 -13.54 -12.91
C PRO A 84 -17.43 -13.54 -11.39
N VAL A 85 -16.87 -12.53 -10.72
CA VAL A 85 -17.05 -12.31 -9.29
C VAL A 85 -18.25 -11.38 -9.08
N SER A 86 -19.19 -11.80 -8.25
CA SER A 86 -20.31 -10.97 -7.81
C SER A 86 -19.90 -10.20 -6.56
N LEU A 87 -19.82 -8.88 -6.67
CA LEU A 87 -19.52 -7.99 -5.54
C LEU A 87 -20.81 -7.33 -5.05
N GLN A 88 -21.02 -7.34 -3.74
CA GLN A 88 -22.09 -6.55 -3.12
C GLN A 88 -21.58 -5.13 -2.90
N ILE A 89 -22.27 -4.16 -3.49
CA ILE A 89 -21.93 -2.74 -3.42
C ILE A 89 -23.19 -1.97 -3.04
N PRO A 90 -23.11 -0.94 -2.17
CA PRO A 90 -24.26 -0.12 -1.83
C PRO A 90 -24.91 0.49 -3.08
N GLU A 91 -26.25 0.53 -3.12
CA GLU A 91 -27.01 0.95 -4.31
C GLU A 91 -26.62 2.34 -4.82
N LYS A 92 -26.37 3.28 -3.89
CA LYS A 92 -25.90 4.65 -4.23
C LYS A 92 -24.59 4.61 -5.03
N LYS A 93 -23.65 3.75 -4.65
CA LYS A 93 -22.36 3.59 -5.33
C LYS A 93 -22.51 2.91 -6.69
N ILE A 94 -23.41 1.94 -6.82
CA ILE A 94 -23.76 1.33 -8.11
C ILE A 94 -24.32 2.37 -9.09
N LYS A 95 -25.23 3.25 -8.63
CA LYS A 95 -25.77 4.35 -9.45
C LYS A 95 -24.67 5.29 -9.94
N GLN A 96 -23.75 5.68 -9.06
CA GLN A 96 -22.60 6.51 -9.41
C GLN A 96 -21.68 5.83 -10.43
N LEU A 97 -21.35 4.56 -10.23
CA LEU A 97 -20.53 3.78 -11.17
C LEU A 97 -21.21 3.67 -12.54
N LYS A 98 -22.52 3.44 -12.59
CA LYS A 98 -23.28 3.35 -13.84
C LYS A 98 -23.30 4.67 -14.60
N LEU A 99 -23.47 5.80 -13.91
CA LEU A 99 -23.40 7.13 -14.52
C LEU A 99 -22.01 7.41 -15.08
N LEU A 100 -20.96 7.08 -14.32
CA LEU A 100 -19.58 7.26 -14.76
C LEU A 100 -19.25 6.39 -15.98
N ALA A 101 -19.64 5.11 -15.95
CA ALA A 101 -19.44 4.19 -17.06
C ALA A 101 -20.15 4.66 -18.34
N LYS A 102 -21.38 5.18 -18.21
CA LYS A 102 -22.12 5.79 -19.33
C LYS A 102 -21.38 7.01 -19.89
N LYS A 103 -20.88 7.88 -19.01
CA LYS A 103 -20.11 9.07 -19.43
C LYS A 103 -18.83 8.69 -20.17
N ARG A 104 -18.13 7.64 -19.72
CA ARG A 104 -16.91 7.11 -20.34
C ARG A 104 -17.16 6.19 -21.55
N LYS A 105 -18.42 5.88 -21.88
CA LYS A 105 -18.80 4.91 -22.93
C LYS A 105 -18.14 3.52 -22.73
N GLN A 106 -17.99 3.12 -21.47
CA GLN A 106 -17.33 1.87 -21.06
C GLN A 106 -18.31 0.96 -20.31
N SER A 107 -17.93 -0.31 -20.14
CA SER A 107 -18.63 -1.21 -19.22
C SER A 107 -18.36 -0.78 -17.76
N GLN A 108 -19.26 -1.12 -16.85
CA GLN A 108 -19.06 -0.84 -15.41
C GLN A 108 -17.81 -1.55 -14.88
N ALA A 109 -17.53 -2.78 -15.35
CA ALA A 109 -16.35 -3.53 -14.97
C ALA A 109 -15.07 -2.84 -15.43
N GLN A 110 -15.03 -2.36 -16.69
CA GLN A 110 -13.89 -1.61 -17.20
C GLN A 110 -13.68 -0.32 -16.42
N THR A 111 -14.75 0.43 -16.20
CA THR A 111 -14.71 1.70 -15.46
C THR A 111 -14.20 1.49 -14.03
N LEU A 112 -14.64 0.41 -13.36
CA LEU A 112 -14.18 0.06 -12.02
C LEU A 112 -12.69 -0.32 -12.03
N SER A 113 -12.24 -1.10 -13.01
CA SER A 113 -10.83 -1.46 -13.16
C SER A 113 -9.95 -0.23 -13.39
N ASP A 114 -10.38 0.68 -14.25
CA ASP A 114 -9.68 1.93 -14.53
C ASP A 114 -9.59 2.79 -13.25
N LEU A 115 -10.68 2.92 -12.50
CA LEU A 115 -10.68 3.65 -11.22
C LEU A 115 -9.72 3.03 -10.18
N ILE A 116 -9.63 1.71 -10.11
CA ILE A 116 -8.69 1.02 -9.21
C ILE A 116 -7.25 1.34 -9.63
N ASN A 117 -6.95 1.25 -10.93
CA ASN A 117 -5.62 1.56 -11.46
C ASN A 117 -5.25 3.04 -11.25
N GLU A 118 -6.19 3.96 -11.49
CA GLU A 118 -6.03 5.39 -11.23
C GLU A 118 -5.75 5.65 -9.74
N ALA A 119 -6.48 4.98 -8.83
CA ALA A 119 -6.28 5.13 -7.39
C ALA A 119 -4.92 4.58 -6.92
N LEU A 120 -4.49 3.43 -7.45
CA LEU A 120 -3.18 2.85 -7.17
C LEU A 120 -2.05 3.75 -7.70
N GLY A 121 -2.20 4.27 -8.93
CA GLY A 121 -1.26 5.21 -9.53
C GLY A 121 -1.11 6.49 -8.70
N LYS A 122 -2.23 7.08 -8.26
CA LYS A 122 -2.23 8.27 -7.40
C LYS A 122 -1.58 8.00 -6.05
N LYS A 123 -1.84 6.85 -5.41
CA LYS A 123 -1.20 6.49 -4.14
C LYS A 123 0.32 6.44 -4.27
N ASN A 124 0.82 5.82 -5.34
CA ASN A 124 2.26 5.70 -5.58
C ASN A 124 2.90 7.05 -5.94
N PHE A 125 2.18 7.87 -6.73
CA PHE A 125 2.64 9.22 -7.07
C PHE A 125 2.72 10.12 -5.84
N ILE A 126 1.66 10.17 -5.02
CA ILE A 126 1.63 10.97 -3.79
C ILE A 126 2.73 10.50 -2.83
N ALA A 127 2.92 9.19 -2.63
CA ALA A 127 3.97 8.67 -1.76
C ALA A 127 5.38 9.14 -2.21
N LYS A 128 5.65 9.12 -3.52
CA LYS A 128 6.92 9.57 -4.09
C LYS A 128 7.10 11.09 -4.03
N GLU A 129 6.03 11.84 -4.21
CA GLU A 129 6.07 13.30 -4.14
C GLU A 129 6.25 13.77 -2.70
N THR A 130 5.62 13.10 -1.72
CA THR A 130 5.85 13.37 -0.30
C THR A 130 7.25 13.02 0.17
N SER A 131 7.87 11.95 -0.34
CA SER A 131 9.27 11.65 -0.01
C SER A 131 10.20 12.71 -0.60
N ASN A 132 10.00 13.08 -1.87
CA ASN A 132 10.83 14.10 -2.52
C ASN A 132 10.67 15.49 -1.85
N LEU A 133 9.46 15.84 -1.41
CA LEU A 133 9.23 17.08 -0.67
C LEU A 133 9.89 17.03 0.70
N SER A 134 9.79 15.92 1.44
CA SER A 134 10.47 15.73 2.72
C SER A 134 11.99 15.88 2.59
N ASP A 135 12.57 15.27 1.55
CA ASP A 135 14.01 15.36 1.28
C ASP A 135 14.41 16.79 0.91
N SER A 136 13.58 17.50 0.13
CA SER A 136 13.83 18.91 -0.21
C SER A 136 13.70 19.86 0.99
N PHE A 137 12.81 19.57 1.94
CA PHE A 137 12.69 20.35 3.17
C PHE A 137 13.90 20.15 4.10
N LEU A 138 14.47 18.94 4.13
CA LEU A 138 15.70 18.66 4.86
C LEU A 138 16.90 19.38 4.24
N ASP A 139 17.01 19.38 2.91
CA ASP A 139 18.06 20.10 2.18
C ASP A 139 17.97 21.61 2.41
N VAL A 140 16.76 22.19 2.33
CA VAL A 140 16.54 23.62 2.58
C VAL A 140 16.81 23.99 4.05
N ALA A 141 16.40 23.17 5.01
CA ALA A 141 16.70 23.39 6.43
C ALA A 141 18.20 23.34 6.73
N GLN A 142 18.96 22.48 6.04
CA GLN A 142 20.43 22.44 6.11
C GLN A 142 21.09 23.62 5.38
N GLN A 143 20.46 24.17 4.34
CA GLN A 143 20.98 25.28 3.57
C GLN A 143 20.91 26.64 4.29
N TYR A 144 19.98 26.81 5.24
CA TYR A 144 19.81 28.05 6.02
C TYR A 144 20.47 28.05 7.40
N ILE A 145 21.02 26.93 7.85
CA ILE A 145 21.85 26.86 9.06
C ILE A 145 23.28 26.62 8.59
N HIS A 146 24.04 27.69 8.37
CA HIS A 146 25.46 27.54 8.10
C HIS A 146 26.12 26.93 9.33
N GLN A 147 26.83 25.82 9.13
CA GLN A 147 27.52 25.12 10.21
C GLN A 147 28.52 26.04 10.94
N SER A 148 29.04 27.07 10.26
CA SER A 148 29.85 28.14 10.84
C SER A 148 29.12 28.96 11.90
N ASP A 149 27.83 29.22 11.72
CA ASP A 149 27.03 30.04 12.64
C ASP A 149 26.70 29.24 13.90
N VAL A 150 26.44 27.94 13.73
CA VAL A 150 26.29 27.00 14.85
C VAL A 150 27.59 26.88 15.64
N ASP A 151 28.72 26.72 14.95
CA ASP A 151 30.03 26.64 15.61
C ASP A 151 30.36 27.95 16.34
N SER A 152 30.05 29.12 15.75
CA SER A 152 30.23 30.43 16.39
C SER A 152 29.35 30.61 17.62
N LEU A 153 28.08 30.18 17.58
CA LEU A 153 27.19 30.23 18.73
C LEU A 153 27.63 29.28 19.85
N ILE A 154 28.15 28.11 19.48
CA ILE A 154 28.75 27.17 20.44
C ILE A 154 29.97 27.81 21.11
N ASP A 155 30.85 28.47 20.35
CA ASP A 155 32.03 29.12 20.91
C ASP A 155 31.65 30.27 21.86
N GLU A 156 30.68 31.10 21.48
CA GLU A 156 30.19 32.19 22.33
C GLU A 156 29.55 31.66 23.61
N LEU A 157 28.75 30.59 23.52
CA LEU A 157 28.16 29.93 24.69
C LEU A 157 29.24 29.36 25.61
N MET A 158 30.29 28.76 25.05
CA MET A 158 31.40 28.23 25.84
C MET A 158 32.17 29.34 26.56
N ASN A 159 32.40 30.47 25.90
CA ASN A 159 33.03 31.65 26.51
C ASN A 159 32.18 32.19 27.66
N GLU A 160 30.86 32.25 27.47
CA GLU A 160 29.91 32.65 28.51
C GLU A 160 30.00 31.74 29.74
N ILE A 161 29.88 30.42 29.54
CA ILE A 161 29.90 29.42 30.62
C ILE A 161 31.21 29.52 31.39
N ASN A 162 32.33 29.60 30.67
CA ASN A 162 33.65 29.75 31.28
C ASN A 162 33.74 31.03 32.11
N HIS A 163 33.21 32.15 31.60
CA HIS A 163 33.22 33.43 32.30
C HIS A 163 32.35 33.41 33.57
N ARG A 164 31.13 32.86 33.50
CA ARG A 164 30.25 32.72 34.67
C ARG A 164 30.86 31.83 35.74
N CYS A 165 31.34 30.65 35.36
CA CYS A 165 31.96 29.73 36.32
C CYS A 165 33.22 30.35 36.94
N TYR A 166 34.01 31.10 36.17
CA TYR A 166 35.17 31.82 36.70
C TYR A 166 34.74 32.85 37.76
N LEU A 167 33.75 33.69 37.47
CA LEU A 167 33.25 34.69 38.41
C LEU A 167 32.60 34.08 39.66
N GLU A 168 31.84 32.99 39.51
CA GLU A 168 31.22 32.25 40.61
C GLU A 168 32.29 31.68 41.55
N VAL A 169 33.34 31.07 41.01
CA VAL A 169 34.46 30.54 41.81
C VAL A 169 35.30 31.67 42.42
N LEU A 170 35.59 32.72 41.66
CA LEU A 170 36.34 33.90 42.14
C LEU A 170 35.66 34.54 43.37
N LYS A 171 34.32 34.62 43.36
CA LYS A 171 33.54 35.19 44.45
C LYS A 171 33.51 34.29 45.70
N ASN A 172 33.49 32.98 45.52
CA ASN A 172 33.18 32.04 46.61
C ASN A 172 34.41 31.28 47.17
N ALA A 173 35.44 31.07 46.37
CA ALA A 173 36.59 30.23 46.72
C ALA A 173 37.95 30.90 46.44
N GLY A 174 37.99 31.96 45.63
CA GLY A 174 39.22 32.66 45.25
C GLY A 174 39.59 32.46 43.79
N ASP A 175 40.75 32.99 43.38
CA ASP A 175 41.15 33.05 41.97
C ASP A 175 41.67 31.69 41.44
N PRO A 176 40.92 30.98 40.57
CA PRO A 176 41.33 29.68 40.03
C PRO A 176 42.54 29.75 39.08
N VAL A 177 42.92 30.95 38.64
CA VAL A 177 44.14 31.20 37.84
C VAL A 177 45.37 31.04 38.73
N LYS A 178 45.30 31.53 39.96
CA LYS A 178 46.42 31.63 40.90
C LYS A 178 46.49 30.48 41.90
N ASP A 179 45.35 29.89 42.24
CA ASP A 179 45.27 28.79 43.20
C ASP A 179 44.88 27.48 42.51
N PHE A 180 45.82 26.53 42.53
CA PHE A 180 45.66 25.21 41.93
C PHE A 180 44.57 24.37 42.62
N SER A 181 44.33 24.57 43.91
CA SER A 181 43.29 23.86 44.66
C SER A 181 41.89 24.32 44.26
N VAL A 182 41.74 25.61 43.93
CA VAL A 182 40.48 26.23 43.50
C VAL A 182 40.18 25.94 42.02
N ARG A 183 41.20 25.64 41.22
CA ARG A 183 41.07 25.24 39.81
C ARG A 183 40.24 23.96 39.63
N ALA A 184 40.33 23.01 40.55
CA ALA A 184 39.50 21.80 40.52
C ALA A 184 38.01 22.11 40.69
N ILE A 185 37.68 23.08 41.54
CA ILE A 185 36.31 23.55 41.78
C ILE A 185 35.77 24.22 40.50
N TYR A 186 36.58 25.07 39.86
CA TYR A 186 36.23 25.69 38.58
C TYR A 186 35.91 24.67 37.48
N PHE A 187 36.78 23.69 37.26
CA PHE A 187 36.54 22.66 36.24
C PHE A 187 35.31 21.80 36.55
N HIS A 188 35.05 21.53 37.83
CA HIS A 188 33.84 20.83 38.24
C HIS A 188 32.58 21.64 37.88
N SER A 189 32.54 22.93 38.20
CA SER A 189 31.41 23.82 37.88
C SER A 189 31.18 23.95 36.37
N VAL A 190 32.24 24.08 35.57
CA VAL A 190 32.12 24.13 34.10
C VAL A 190 31.54 22.82 33.57
N ARG A 191 32.05 21.68 34.05
CA ARG A 191 31.58 20.35 33.63
C ARG A 191 30.10 20.14 33.99
N GLU A 192 29.70 20.49 35.20
CA GLU A 192 28.31 20.37 35.66
C GLU A 192 27.36 21.18 34.76
N ARG A 193 27.71 22.44 34.47
CA ARG A 193 26.90 23.32 33.60
C ARG A 193 26.78 22.78 32.18
N ILE A 194 27.86 22.27 31.61
CA ILE A 194 27.86 21.64 30.28
C ILE A 194 26.96 20.40 30.28
N THR A 195 27.02 19.56 31.31
CA THR A 195 26.16 18.36 31.41
C THR A 195 24.68 18.71 31.56
N GLU A 196 24.35 19.77 32.31
CA GLU A 196 22.97 20.27 32.45
C GLU A 196 22.43 20.78 31.10
N LEU A 197 23.22 21.55 30.35
CA LEU A 197 22.81 22.03 29.04
C LEU A 197 22.66 20.88 28.03
N ALA A 198 23.54 19.90 28.08
CA ALA A 198 23.47 18.74 27.21
C ALA A 198 22.22 17.89 27.43
N THR A 199 21.81 17.70 28.69
CA THR A 199 20.56 16.99 29.02
C THR A 199 19.34 17.76 28.52
N LYS A 200 19.30 19.09 28.69
CA LYS A 200 18.22 19.95 28.15
C LYS A 200 18.14 19.89 26.61
N ILE A 201 19.28 19.95 25.93
CA ILE A 201 19.34 19.85 24.45
C ILE A 201 18.87 18.47 23.98
N SER A 202 19.27 17.40 24.67
CA SER A 202 18.84 16.03 24.35
C SER A 202 17.32 15.85 24.46
N ILE A 203 16.70 16.47 25.48
CA ILE A 203 15.23 16.48 25.65
C ILE A 203 14.57 17.21 24.47
N MET A 204 15.12 18.36 24.04
CA MET A 204 14.57 19.16 22.95
C MET A 204 14.73 18.50 21.55
N GLN A 205 15.78 17.71 21.33
CA GLN A 205 16.04 17.02 20.06
C GLN A 205 15.25 15.70 19.89
N SER A 206 14.68 15.16 20.98
CA SER A 206 13.95 13.90 20.92
C SER A 206 12.50 14.07 20.44
N ARG A 207 12.27 13.85 19.14
CA ARG A 207 11.00 13.24 18.69
C ARG A 207 11.13 11.73 18.45
N ASP A 208 12.34 11.18 18.32
CA ASP A 208 12.64 9.74 18.22
C ASP A 208 13.86 9.27 19.06
N GLY A 209 14.33 10.05 20.04
CA GLY A 209 15.25 9.55 21.07
C GLY A 209 16.64 9.07 20.61
N SER A 210 17.14 9.50 19.45
CA SER A 210 18.54 9.25 19.06
C SER A 210 19.44 10.39 19.54
N VAL A 211 20.32 10.08 20.49
CA VAL A 211 21.32 10.99 21.04
C VAL A 211 22.45 11.15 20.02
N ASN A 212 22.54 12.30 19.35
CA ASN A 212 23.77 12.66 18.65
C ASN A 212 24.81 13.12 19.69
N SER A 213 25.64 12.18 20.14
CA SER A 213 26.76 12.37 21.08
C SER A 213 27.81 13.39 20.61
N THR A 214 27.76 13.78 19.33
CA THR A 214 28.77 14.60 18.66
C THR A 214 28.82 16.05 19.15
N ILE A 215 27.71 16.64 19.62
CA ILE A 215 27.71 18.04 20.14
C ILE A 215 28.34 18.09 21.53
N LEU A 216 28.01 17.11 22.38
CA LEU A 216 28.52 16.99 23.75
C LEU A 216 30.02 16.71 23.76
N GLU A 217 30.47 15.80 22.89
CA GLU A 217 31.89 15.51 22.68
C GLU A 217 32.65 16.74 22.17
N LYS A 218 32.11 17.47 21.18
CA LYS A 218 32.72 18.72 20.68
C LYS A 218 32.79 19.82 21.74
N ALA A 219 31.74 20.00 22.55
CA ALA A 219 31.70 21.01 23.60
C ALA A 219 32.72 20.69 24.73
N LEU A 220 32.84 19.41 25.12
CA LEU A 220 33.83 18.96 26.11
C LEU A 220 35.26 19.00 25.56
N GLU A 221 35.47 18.67 24.29
CA GLU A 221 36.77 18.81 23.64
C GLU A 221 37.20 20.29 23.54
N LYS A 222 36.28 21.18 23.17
CA LYS A 222 36.54 22.62 23.10
C LYS A 222 36.73 23.26 24.48
N SER A 223 35.98 22.85 25.52
CA SER A 223 36.17 23.34 26.89
C SER A 223 37.53 22.93 27.44
N SER A 224 37.96 21.71 27.13
CA SER A 224 39.31 21.23 27.44
C SER A 224 40.37 22.12 26.76
N ARG A 225 40.20 22.46 25.47
CA ARG A 225 41.12 23.36 24.75
C ARG A 225 41.12 24.81 25.25
N HIS A 226 39.96 25.36 25.65
CA HIS A 226 39.87 26.72 26.20
C HIS A 226 40.48 26.83 27.61
N GLY A 227 40.43 25.75 28.40
CA GLY A 227 41.13 25.67 29.69
C GLY A 227 42.66 25.67 29.57
N PHE A 228 43.21 25.35 28.40
CA PHE A 228 44.66 25.36 28.13
C PHE A 228 45.14 26.59 27.35
N ASN A 229 44.31 27.24 26.52
CA ASN A 229 44.77 28.32 25.62
C ASN A 229 44.75 29.74 26.24
N HIS A 230 44.34 29.90 27.49
CA HIS A 230 44.48 31.16 28.23
C HIS A 230 45.50 31.08 29.39
N TYR A 231 46.44 30.13 29.31
CA TYR A 231 47.60 30.02 30.20
C TYR A 231 48.89 29.82 29.41
#